data_AF-F7KW78-F1
#
_entry.id   AF-F7KW78-F1
#
_cell.length_a   1.000
_cell.length_b   1.000
_cell.length_c   1.000
_cell.angle_alpha   90.00
_cell.angle_beta   90.00
_cell.angle_gamma   90.00
#
_symmetry.space_group_name_H-M   'P 1'
#
loop_
_entity.id
_entity.type
_entity.pdbx_description
1 polymer ?
#
loop_
_entity_poly.entity_id
_entity_poly.type
_entity_poly.pdbx_seq_one_letter_code
_entity_poly.pdbx_strand_id
1 'polypeptide(L)' 'MFFILIVVRHVVKDYQKKLKRRQKEETLFCELPEIVVENLAVWDDYDTDYTIFNVCGNDIRVYDDELAEALKQ' A
#
# COMPACT_ATOMS: atom_id res chain seq x y z
N MET A 1 -18.50 1.61 -41.97
CA MET A 1 -18.48 0.43 -41.07
C MET A 1 -17.14 -0.32 -41.07
N PHE A 2 -16.53 -0.61 -42.24
CA PHE A 2 -15.27 -1.37 -42.34
C PHE A 2 -14.05 -0.70 -41.67
N PHE A 3 -13.88 0.62 -41.83
CA PHE A 3 -12.77 1.37 -41.22
C PHE A 3 -12.78 1.33 -39.69
N ILE A 4 -13.96 1.38 -39.07
CA ILE A 4 -14.11 1.35 -37.60
C ILE A 4 -13.61 0.01 -37.04
N LEU A 5 -13.95 -1.12 -37.68
CA LEU A 5 -13.47 -2.45 -37.27
C LEU A 5 -11.95 -2.59 -37.35
N ILE A 6 -11.31 -1.99 -38.37
CA ILE A 6 -9.85 -2.02 -38.53
C ILE A 6 -9.18 -1.22 -37.41
N VAL A 7 -9.70 -0.03 -37.11
CA VAL A 7 -9.18 0.83 -36.04
C VAL A 7 -9.31 0.13 -34.69
N VAL A 8 -10.49 -0.41 -34.37
CA VAL A 8 -10.72 -1.14 -33.10
C VAL A 8 -9.75 -2.32 -32.96
N ARG A 9 -9.56 -3.12 -34.03
CA ARG A 9 -8.61 -4.24 -34.01
C ARG A 9 -7.17 -3.79 -33.76
N HIS A 10 -6.74 -2.69 -34.36
CA HIS A 10 -5.38 -2.16 -34.14
C HIS A 10 -5.20 -1.63 -32.72
N VAL A 11 -6.17 -0.90 -32.18
CA VAL A 11 -6.14 -0.41 -30.80
C VAL A 11 -6.02 -1.55 -29.81
N VAL A 12 -6.83 -2.61 -29.97
CA VAL A 12 -6.76 -3.81 -29.12
C VAL A 12 -5.39 -4.49 -29.24
N LYS A 13 -4.86 -4.61 -30.46
CA LYS A 13 -3.55 -5.24 -30.70
C LYS A 13 -2.41 -4.44 -30.07
N ASP A 14 -2.43 -3.12 -30.19
CA ASP A 14 -1.44 -2.24 -29.57
C ASP A 14 -1.51 -2.28 -28.05
N TYR A 15 -2.73 -2.31 -27.50
CA TYR A 15 -2.94 -2.46 -26.05
C TYR A 15 -2.34 -3.77 -25.53
N GLN A 16 -2.64 -4.89 -26.20
CA GLN A 16 -2.08 -6.20 -25.84
C GLN A 16 -0.55 -6.23 -25.97
N LYS A 17 0.02 -5.59 -26.99
CA LYS A 17 1.47 -5.50 -27.16
C LYS A 17 2.14 -4.72 -26.02
N LYS A 18 1.55 -3.59 -25.61
CA LYS A 18 2.02 -2.78 -24.48
C LYS A 18 1.92 -3.53 -23.15
N LEU A 19 0.82 -4.26 -22.93
CA LEU A 19 0.66 -5.12 -21.75
C LEU A 19 1.73 -6.19 -21.64
N LYS A 20 1.97 -6.96 -22.72
CA LYS A 20 3.01 -7.99 -22.74
C LYS A 20 4.42 -7.45 -22.50
N ARG A 21 4.71 -6.24 -23.01
CA ARG A 21 5.99 -5.57 -22.75
C ARG A 21 6.14 -5.25 -21.26
N ARG A 22 5.13 -4.63 -20.66
CA ARG A 22 5.13 -4.29 -19.22
C ARG A 22 5.26 -5.53 -18.35
N GLN A 23 4.49 -6.58 -18.62
CA GLN A 23 4.56 -7.83 -17.86
C GLN A 23 5.95 -8.52 -17.90
N LYS A 24 6.79 -8.22 -18.89
CA LYS A 24 8.16 -8.76 -18.96
C LYS A 24 9.14 -7.99 -18.04
N GLU A 25 8.86 -6.73 -17.77
CA GLU A 25 9.75 -5.80 -17.06
C GLU A 25 9.23 -5.47 -15.64
N GLU A 26 7.92 -5.58 -15.43
CA GLU A 26 7.23 -5.26 -14.18
C GLU A 26 6.79 -6.56 -13.47
N THR A 27 6.92 -6.59 -12.15
CA THR A 27 6.35 -7.62 -11.28
C THR A 27 5.13 -7.06 -10.58
N LEU A 28 4.05 -7.85 -10.47
CA LEU A 28 2.87 -7.42 -9.74
C LEU A 28 3.20 -7.28 -8.26
N PHE A 29 2.60 -6.29 -7.60
CA PHE A 29 2.83 -6.06 -6.17
C PHE A 29 2.53 -7.30 -5.32
N CYS A 30 1.44 -8.01 -5.63
CA CYS A 30 1.06 -9.26 -4.95
C CYS A 30 1.95 -10.46 -5.26
N GLU A 31 2.87 -10.35 -6.22
CA GLU A 31 3.87 -11.37 -6.53
C GLU A 31 5.25 -11.04 -5.94
N LEU A 32 5.39 -9.88 -5.28
CA LEU A 32 6.65 -9.49 -4.64
C LEU A 32 6.89 -10.34 -3.39
N PRO A 33 8.15 -10.76 -3.13
CA PRO A 33 8.51 -11.43 -1.89
C PRO A 33 8.28 -10.54 -0.66
N GLU A 34 7.82 -11.13 0.45
CA GLU A 34 7.54 -10.43 1.72
C GLU A 34 8.70 -9.52 2.15
N ILE A 35 9.93 -10.03 2.08
CA ILE A 35 11.16 -9.28 2.45
C ILE A 35 11.35 -7.99 1.62
N VAL A 36 10.93 -7.99 0.35
CA VAL A 36 11.02 -6.79 -0.49
C VAL A 36 9.91 -5.81 -0.12
N VAL A 37 8.72 -6.31 0.19
CA VAL A 37 7.59 -5.50 0.62
C VAL A 37 7.89 -4.83 1.97
N GLU A 38 8.45 -5.57 2.93
CA GLU A 38 8.88 -5.04 4.23
C GLU A 38 9.93 -3.92 4.08
N ASN A 39 10.90 -4.10 3.18
CA ASN A 39 11.91 -3.08 2.91
C ASN A 39 11.36 -1.83 2.22
N LEU A 40 10.21 -1.94 1.54
CA LEU A 40 9.52 -0.80 0.91
C LEU A 40 8.49 -0.15 1.85
N ALA A 41 8.13 -0.83 2.94
CA ALA A 41 7.18 -0.31 3.90
C ALA A 41 7.79 0.86 4.66
N VAL A 42 7.15 2.02 4.55
CA VAL A 42 7.45 3.20 5.35
C VAL A 42 6.37 3.28 6.44
N TRP A 43 6.80 3.47 7.68
CA TRP A 43 5.89 3.81 8.76
C TRP A 43 5.50 5.28 8.60
N ASP A 44 4.24 5.54 8.29
CA ASP A 44 3.71 6.89 8.32
C ASP A 44 3.59 7.33 9.79
N ASP A 45 4.33 8.37 10.17
CA ASP A 45 4.23 8.99 11.49
C ASP A 45 3.20 10.12 11.38
N TYR A 46 1.93 9.77 11.60
CA TYR A 46 0.87 10.75 11.72
C TYR A 46 0.93 11.37 13.12
N ASP A 47 1.07 12.69 13.21
CA ASP A 47 0.87 13.43 14.47
C ASP A 47 -0.53 13.10 15.00
N THR A 48 -0.56 12.32 16.06
CA THR A 48 -1.77 11.83 16.69
C THR A 48 -1.58 12.00 18.19
N ASP A 49 -2.61 12.52 18.86
CA ASP A 49 -2.57 12.85 20.28
C ASP A 49 -2.63 11.59 21.18
N TYR A 50 -1.62 10.73 21.10
CA TYR A 50 -1.50 9.57 21.98
C TYR A 50 -0.99 9.97 23.36
N THR A 51 -1.59 9.40 24.42
CA THR A 51 -0.98 9.39 25.75
C THR A 51 0.00 8.22 25.86
N ILE A 52 1.25 8.50 26.24
CA ILE A 52 2.31 7.49 26.37
C ILE A 52 2.41 7.01 27.82
N PHE A 53 2.38 5.70 28.02
CA PHE A 53 2.58 5.04 29.30
C PHE A 53 3.84 4.16 29.26
N ASN A 54 4.75 4.34 30.22
CA ASN A 54 5.88 3.42 30.37
C ASN A 54 5.48 2.27 31.30
N VAL A 55 5.36 1.06 30.74
CA VAL A 55 5.01 -0.15 31.48
C VAL A 55 6.13 -1.17 31.32
N CYS A 56 6.79 -1.52 32.43
CA CYS A 56 7.91 -2.47 32.46
C CYS A 56 9.05 -2.13 31.46
N GLY A 57 9.30 -0.85 31.21
CA GLY A 57 10.33 -0.39 30.27
C GLY A 57 9.90 -0.35 28.80
N ASN A 58 8.62 -0.64 28.50
CA ASN A 58 8.04 -0.48 27.17
C ASN A 58 7.10 0.72 27.14
N ASP A 59 7.15 1.49 26.05
CA ASP A 59 6.24 2.60 25.83
C ASP A 59 4.97 2.10 25.13
N ILE A 60 3.85 2.23 25.82
CA ILE A 60 2.51 1.90 25.32
C ILE A 60 1.80 3.21 24.96
N ARG A 61 1.30 3.29 23.72
CA ARG A 61 0.56 4.45 23.21
C ARG A 61 -0.94 4.19 23.28
N VAL A 62 -1.69 5.04 23.98
CA VAL A 62 -3.14 4.96 24.11
C VAL A 62 -3.76 6.18 23.43
N TYR A 63 -4.65 5.94 22.46
CA TYR A 63 -5.35 7.00 21.70
C TYR A 63 -6.59 7.54 22.41
N ASP A 64 -7.26 6.69 23.18
CA ASP A 64 -8.53 7.02 23.82
C ASP A 64 -8.25 7.78 25.13
N ASP A 65 -8.69 9.03 25.21
CA ASP A 65 -8.50 9.91 26.37
C ASP A 65 -9.20 9.37 27.62
N GLU A 66 -10.41 8.81 27.50
CA GLU A 66 -11.15 8.25 28.64
C GLU A 66 -10.42 7.03 29.20
N LEU A 67 -9.91 6.18 28.29
CA LEU A 67 -9.08 5.04 28.67
C LEU A 67 -7.76 5.48 29.29
N ALA A 68 -7.10 6.50 28.71
CA ALA A 68 -5.85 7.03 29.23
C ALA A 68 -6.03 7.62 30.64
N GLU A 69 -7.11 8.38 30.90
CA GLU A 69 -7.43 8.88 32.23
C GLU A 69 -7.75 7.74 33.22
N ALA A 70 -8.48 6.71 32.79
CA ALA A 70 -8.77 5.54 33.63
C ALA A 70 -7.49 4.78 34.05
N LEU A 71 -6.47 4.75 33.18
CA LEU A 71 -5.20 4.06 33.42
C LEU A 71 -4.20 4.88 34.26
N LYS A 72 -4.46 6.16 34.56
CA LYS A 72 -3.60 7.02 35.41
C LYS A 72 -3.81 6.81 36.92
N GLN A 73 -4.79 6.01 37.33
CA GLN A 73 -5.13 5.71 38.73
C GLN A 73 -4.17 4.70 39.37
#